data_AF-A0A521MI94-F1
#
_entry.id   AF-A0A521MI94-F1
#
_cell.length_a   1.000
_cell.length_b   1.000
_cell.length_c   1.000
_cell.angle_alpha   90.00
_cell.angle_beta   90.00
_cell.angle_gamma   90.00
#
_symmetry.space_group_name_H-M   'P 1'
#
loop_
_entity.id
_entity.type
_entity.pdbx_description
1 polymer ?
#
loop_
_entity_poly.entity_id
_entity_poly.type
_entity_poly.pdbx_seq_one_letter_code
_entity_poly.pdbx_strand_id
1 'polypeptide(L)'
;MALADVGHPIVAILPFESSHDESYRKILFDAAGIKALHHAEALFGRKFSATEELHEFLSTFSDAEQIVAALADRSRLLFDTDWTGDAASQILRAMKDFGPIVGNDLGNMIFSQCFGRMSQATDVSWKSSSLGGVPLIDAPTSWQYYNWSLEYSAERDATNNVPLHISKGMQRLAETDMQWLGNIPPDALIDIRKQGALDEIRSMLSNGVDQVVSINPGNFFRSADKIYDNLENAFSEHQAKIKDLTAKKWKFAGRDIGSWVVAGSIEVAAAVMGTPALGLASFAVSQITDAPKLKDIPKMAADLKKEGAELSKSAAGLLFQHRR
;
A
#
# COMPACT_ATOMS: atom_id res chain seq x y z
N MET A 1 11.02 -1.09 -11.36
CA MET A 1 10.90 -1.92 -10.13
C MET A 1 11.31 -3.37 -10.33
N ALA A 2 10.77 -4.11 -11.31
CA ALA A 2 11.10 -5.54 -11.50
C ALA A 2 12.59 -5.81 -11.82
N LEU A 3 13.27 -4.88 -12.49
CA LEU A 3 14.69 -4.97 -12.85
C LEU A 3 15.60 -4.18 -11.89
N ALA A 4 15.11 -3.80 -10.71
CA ALA A 4 15.90 -3.03 -9.77
C ALA A 4 17.06 -3.87 -9.22
N ASP A 5 18.26 -3.30 -9.18
CA ASP A 5 19.44 -3.92 -8.59
C ASP A 5 19.35 -3.84 -7.05
N VAL A 6 18.73 -4.86 -6.45
CA VAL A 6 18.53 -5.04 -5.02
C VAL A 6 18.70 -6.50 -4.65
N GLY A 7 19.15 -6.79 -3.43
CA GLY A 7 19.45 -8.17 -3.00
C GLY A 7 18.23 -9.12 -2.94
N HIS A 8 17.01 -8.59 -2.85
CA HIS A 8 15.78 -9.38 -2.99
C HIS A 8 14.81 -8.65 -3.92
N PRO A 9 14.10 -9.36 -4.82
CA PRO A 9 13.16 -8.75 -5.76
C PRO A 9 12.10 -7.88 -5.06
N ILE A 10 11.79 -6.73 -5.67
CA ILE A 10 10.68 -5.86 -5.24
C ILE A 10 9.35 -6.38 -5.80
N VAL A 11 9.39 -6.92 -7.02
CA VAL A 11 8.23 -7.47 -7.72
C VAL A 11 8.61 -8.85 -8.22
N ALA A 12 7.76 -9.84 -7.93
CA ALA A 12 7.85 -11.17 -8.50
C ALA A 12 6.72 -11.37 -9.51
N ILE A 13 7.07 -11.80 -10.72
CA ILE A 13 6.10 -12.19 -11.74
C ILE A 13 6.05 -13.71 -11.73
N LEU A 14 4.90 -14.25 -11.33
CA LEU A 14 4.69 -15.68 -11.20
C LEU A 14 3.83 -16.21 -12.36
N PRO A 15 4.09 -17.45 -12.81
CA PRO A 15 3.28 -18.07 -13.85
C PRO A 15 1.83 -18.26 -13.40
N PHE A 16 0.92 -18.38 -14.36
CA PHE A 16 -0.43 -18.85 -14.10
C PHE A 16 -0.41 -20.37 -13.94
N GLU A 17 -0.20 -20.90 -12.74
CA GLU A 17 -0.23 -22.35 -12.47
C GLU A 17 -1.53 -23.00 -12.95
N SER A 18 -2.65 -22.29 -12.82
CA SER A 18 -3.96 -22.71 -13.33
C SER A 18 -4.02 -22.95 -14.85
N SER A 19 -3.03 -22.50 -15.63
CA SER A 19 -2.95 -22.74 -17.08
C SER A 19 -2.38 -24.10 -17.46
N HIS A 20 -1.66 -24.78 -16.55
CA HIS A 20 -0.97 -26.03 -16.85
C HIS A 20 -1.08 -27.09 -15.73
N ASP A 21 -1.55 -26.72 -14.54
CA ASP A 21 -1.87 -27.65 -13.44
C ASP A 21 -3.39 -27.68 -13.21
N GLU A 22 -3.99 -28.81 -13.60
CA GLU A 22 -5.42 -29.06 -13.42
C GLU A 22 -5.82 -29.24 -11.95
N SER A 23 -4.95 -29.81 -11.12
CA SER A 23 -5.19 -29.96 -9.69
C SER A 23 -5.20 -28.60 -9.01
N TYR A 24 -4.23 -27.75 -9.32
CA TYR A 24 -4.21 -26.36 -8.85
C TYR A 24 -5.47 -25.61 -9.28
N ARG A 25 -5.84 -25.71 -10.57
CA ARG A 25 -7.04 -25.06 -11.11
C ARG A 25 -8.30 -25.50 -10.35
N LYS A 26 -8.45 -26.79 -10.06
CA LYS A 26 -9.59 -27.30 -9.30
C LYS A 26 -9.61 -26.75 -7.86
N ILE A 27 -8.49 -26.80 -7.16
CA ILE A 27 -8.37 -26.28 -5.79
C ILE A 27 -8.67 -24.78 -5.75
N LEU A 28 -8.15 -24.01 -6.71
CA LEU A 28 -8.42 -22.60 -6.86
C LEU A 28 -9.91 -22.34 -7.09
N PHE A 29 -10.54 -23.09 -8.00
CA PHE A 29 -11.96 -22.94 -8.29
C PHE A 29 -12.83 -23.23 -7.06
N ASP A 30 -12.53 -24.32 -6.32
CA ASP A 30 -13.26 -24.70 -5.11
C ASP A 30 -13.14 -23.61 -4.03
N ALA A 31 -11.93 -23.08 -3.81
CA ALA A 31 -11.69 -22.03 -2.82
C ALA A 31 -12.31 -20.68 -3.21
N ALA A 32 -12.21 -20.31 -4.49
CA ALA A 32 -12.82 -19.11 -5.04
C ALA A 32 -14.35 -19.19 -5.03
N GLY A 33 -14.90 -20.39 -5.23
CA GLY A 33 -16.34 -20.64 -5.26
C GLY A 33 -17.04 -20.18 -3.98
N ILE A 34 -16.43 -20.38 -2.82
CA ILE A 34 -16.99 -19.91 -1.55
C ILE A 34 -17.13 -18.38 -1.54
N LYS A 35 -16.12 -17.65 -2.05
CA LYS A 35 -16.16 -16.19 -2.15
C LYS A 35 -17.10 -15.72 -3.27
N ALA A 36 -17.19 -16.47 -4.36
CA ALA A 36 -18.08 -16.17 -5.48
C ALA A 36 -19.56 -16.29 -5.08
N LEU A 37 -19.92 -17.32 -4.30
CA LEU A 37 -21.27 -17.45 -3.74
C LEU A 37 -21.60 -16.30 -2.80
N HIS A 38 -20.64 -15.88 -1.97
CA HIS A 38 -20.83 -14.74 -1.08
C HIS A 38 -20.95 -13.41 -1.85
N HIS A 39 -20.20 -13.26 -2.95
CA HIS A 39 -20.34 -12.12 -3.85
C HIS A 39 -21.71 -12.11 -4.53
N ALA A 40 -22.20 -13.27 -4.98
CA ALA A 40 -23.54 -13.42 -5.54
C ALA A 40 -24.63 -13.12 -4.50
N GLU A 41 -24.43 -13.51 -3.23
CA GLU A 41 -25.31 -13.15 -2.14
C GLU A 41 -25.38 -11.63 -1.94
N ALA A 42 -24.24 -10.95 -1.97
CA ALA A 42 -24.21 -9.48 -1.89
C ALA A 42 -24.92 -8.84 -3.11
N LEU A 43 -24.73 -9.37 -4.31
CA LEU A 43 -25.37 -8.89 -5.53
C LEU A 43 -26.90 -9.01 -5.50
N PHE A 44 -27.42 -10.18 -5.12
CA PHE A 44 -28.83 -10.53 -5.27
C PHE A 44 -29.62 -10.51 -3.94
N GLY A 45 -28.96 -10.28 -2.80
CA GLY A 45 -29.59 -10.30 -1.49
C GLY A 45 -30.15 -11.67 -1.10
N ARG A 46 -29.62 -12.75 -1.69
CA ARG A 46 -30.07 -14.13 -1.51
C ARG A 46 -28.88 -15.05 -1.27
N LYS A 47 -29.03 -15.96 -0.30
CA LYS A 47 -28.04 -17.02 -0.05
C LYS A 47 -28.08 -18.09 -1.13
N PHE A 48 -26.90 -18.54 -1.53
CA PHE A 48 -26.70 -19.69 -2.41
C PHE A 48 -25.87 -20.74 -1.67
N SER A 49 -26.38 -21.95 -1.59
CA SER A 49 -25.76 -23.06 -0.87
C SER A 49 -24.67 -23.76 -1.69
N ALA A 50 -24.77 -23.69 -3.02
CA ALA A 50 -23.85 -24.33 -3.95
C ALA A 50 -23.75 -23.55 -5.28
N THR A 51 -22.68 -23.82 -6.03
CA THR A 51 -22.42 -23.24 -7.36
C THR A 51 -23.54 -23.53 -8.35
N GLU A 52 -24.10 -24.75 -8.29
CA GLU A 52 -25.19 -25.21 -9.14
C GLU A 52 -26.47 -24.41 -8.87
N GLU A 53 -26.79 -24.11 -7.61
CA GLU A 53 -27.97 -23.29 -7.25
C GLU A 53 -27.86 -21.87 -7.84
N LEU A 54 -26.66 -21.28 -7.79
CA LEU A 54 -26.43 -19.97 -8.39
C LEU A 54 -26.58 -20.03 -9.92
N HIS A 55 -26.04 -21.07 -10.56
CA HIS A 55 -26.15 -21.24 -12.01
C HIS A 55 -27.62 -21.40 -12.46
N GLU A 56 -28.39 -22.23 -11.76
CA GLU A 56 -29.82 -22.41 -12.02
C GLU A 56 -30.60 -21.10 -11.86
N PHE A 57 -30.32 -20.34 -10.79
CA PHE A 57 -30.94 -19.04 -10.56
C PHE A 57 -30.65 -18.06 -11.69
N LEU A 58 -29.38 -17.93 -12.09
CA LEU A 58 -28.94 -17.03 -13.15
C LEU A 58 -29.50 -17.42 -14.53
N SER A 59 -29.72 -18.72 -14.76
CA SER A 59 -30.28 -19.24 -16.01
C SER A 59 -31.76 -18.88 -16.21
N THR A 60 -32.45 -18.36 -15.18
CA THR A 60 -33.86 -17.92 -15.30
C THR A 60 -34.01 -16.56 -16.01
N PHE A 61 -32.93 -15.79 -16.11
CA PHE A 61 -32.96 -14.46 -16.70
C PHE A 61 -32.81 -14.51 -18.22
N SER A 62 -33.75 -13.87 -18.92
CA SER A 62 -33.79 -13.85 -20.39
C SER A 62 -33.33 -12.53 -21.00
N ASP A 63 -33.22 -11.47 -20.19
CA ASP A 63 -32.73 -10.16 -20.61
C ASP A 63 -31.97 -9.44 -19.49
N ALA A 64 -31.24 -8.39 -19.84
CA ALA A 64 -30.40 -7.64 -18.90
C ALA A 64 -31.22 -6.85 -17.86
N GLU A 65 -32.43 -6.41 -18.20
CA GLU A 65 -33.29 -5.64 -17.29
C GLU A 65 -33.80 -6.51 -16.14
N GLN A 66 -34.12 -7.78 -16.41
CA GLN A 66 -34.50 -8.74 -15.37
C GLN A 66 -33.36 -8.94 -14.35
N ILE A 67 -32.11 -9.02 -14.82
CA ILE A 67 -30.93 -9.11 -13.93
C ILE A 67 -30.83 -7.84 -13.08
N VAL A 68 -30.90 -6.67 -13.70
CA VAL A 68 -30.80 -5.37 -12.99
C VAL A 68 -31.93 -5.18 -11.97
N ALA A 69 -33.13 -5.67 -12.26
CA ALA A 69 -34.26 -5.66 -11.34
C ALA A 69 -34.07 -6.63 -10.16
N ALA A 70 -33.33 -7.73 -10.35
CA ALA A 70 -33.03 -8.71 -9.31
C ALA A 70 -31.86 -8.31 -8.39
N LEU A 71 -31.06 -7.30 -8.76
CA LEU A 71 -29.94 -6.84 -7.94
C LEU A 71 -30.43 -6.15 -6.66
N ALA A 72 -30.01 -6.67 -5.51
CA ALA A 72 -30.18 -6.03 -4.21
C ALA A 72 -29.14 -4.92 -3.98
N ASP A 73 -27.88 -5.17 -4.36
CA ASP A 73 -26.80 -4.18 -4.31
C ASP A 73 -26.15 -4.01 -5.68
N ARG A 74 -26.58 -2.97 -6.40
CA ARG A 74 -26.06 -2.62 -7.73
C ARG A 74 -24.57 -2.23 -7.70
N SER A 75 -24.07 -1.75 -6.55
CA SER A 75 -22.66 -1.34 -6.44
C SER A 75 -21.69 -2.52 -6.49
N ARG A 76 -22.19 -3.75 -6.27
CA ARG A 76 -21.42 -4.99 -6.37
C ARG A 76 -21.29 -5.52 -7.78
N LEU A 77 -22.07 -5.00 -8.74
CA LEU A 77 -21.93 -5.35 -10.15
C LEU A 77 -20.96 -4.38 -10.81
N LEU A 78 -19.74 -4.85 -11.07
CA LEU A 78 -18.69 -4.04 -11.68
C LEU A 78 -18.04 -4.83 -12.83
N PHE A 79 -18.20 -4.35 -14.06
CA PHE A 79 -17.48 -4.92 -15.21
C PHE A 79 -16.11 -4.26 -15.38
N ASP A 80 -16.10 -2.93 -15.32
CA ASP A 80 -14.94 -2.08 -15.50
C ASP A 80 -15.25 -0.68 -14.91
N THR A 81 -14.32 -0.12 -14.15
CA THR A 81 -14.44 1.21 -13.53
C THR A 81 -14.54 2.34 -14.54
N ASP A 82 -14.02 2.15 -15.76
CA ASP A 82 -14.03 3.18 -16.80
C ASP A 82 -15.32 3.12 -17.65
N TRP A 83 -16.19 2.13 -17.41
CA TRP A 83 -17.42 2.00 -18.16
C TRP A 83 -18.50 2.95 -17.63
N THR A 84 -19.03 3.75 -18.55
CA THR A 84 -20.17 4.65 -18.30
C THR A 84 -21.47 4.03 -18.80
N GLY A 85 -22.60 4.56 -18.30
CA GLY A 85 -23.94 4.10 -18.67
C GLY A 85 -24.58 3.25 -17.58
N ASP A 86 -25.86 2.90 -17.78
CA ASP A 86 -26.61 2.07 -16.83
C ASP A 86 -26.15 0.60 -16.84
N ALA A 87 -26.56 -0.12 -15.79
CA ALA A 87 -26.16 -1.50 -15.57
C ALA A 87 -26.61 -2.44 -16.71
N ALA A 88 -27.79 -2.25 -17.29
CA ALA A 88 -28.29 -3.08 -18.38
C ALA A 88 -27.42 -2.92 -19.63
N SER A 89 -27.09 -1.67 -19.97
CA SER A 89 -26.19 -1.33 -21.07
C SER A 89 -24.79 -1.92 -20.86
N GLN A 90 -24.28 -1.89 -19.62
CA GLN A 90 -22.99 -2.51 -19.30
C GLN A 90 -23.01 -4.03 -19.40
N ILE A 91 -24.09 -4.70 -18.96
CA ILE A 91 -24.26 -6.15 -19.15
C ILE A 91 -24.24 -6.50 -20.65
N LEU A 92 -25.00 -5.76 -21.47
CA LEU A 92 -25.02 -5.98 -22.92
C LEU A 92 -23.67 -5.72 -23.58
N ARG A 93 -22.93 -4.71 -23.11
CA ARG A 93 -21.56 -4.46 -23.54
C ARG A 93 -20.64 -5.62 -23.16
N ALA A 94 -20.73 -6.13 -21.92
CA ALA A 94 -19.95 -7.28 -21.49
C ALA A 94 -20.27 -8.54 -22.31
N MET A 95 -21.54 -8.77 -22.65
CA MET A 95 -21.94 -9.84 -23.58
C MET A 95 -21.28 -9.71 -24.94
N LYS A 96 -21.21 -8.50 -25.49
CA LYS A 96 -20.56 -8.24 -26.77
C LYS A 96 -19.04 -8.46 -26.69
N ASP A 97 -18.40 -7.93 -25.65
CA ASP A 97 -16.94 -7.89 -25.53
C ASP A 97 -16.37 -9.24 -25.07
N PHE A 98 -17.09 -9.99 -24.21
CA PHE A 98 -16.60 -11.22 -23.57
C PHE A 98 -17.43 -12.47 -23.85
N GLY A 99 -18.64 -12.35 -24.41
CA GLY A 99 -19.51 -13.49 -24.76
C GLY A 99 -18.84 -14.59 -25.60
N PRO A 100 -17.97 -14.27 -26.58
CA PRO A 100 -17.22 -15.29 -27.32
C PRO A 100 -16.30 -16.16 -26.45
N ILE A 101 -15.92 -15.70 -25.25
CA ILE A 101 -15.03 -16.39 -24.32
C ILE A 101 -15.82 -17.16 -23.27
N VAL A 102 -16.86 -16.54 -22.69
CA VAL A 102 -17.61 -17.09 -21.55
C VAL A 102 -18.94 -17.73 -21.91
N GLY A 103 -19.36 -17.62 -23.17
CA GLY A 103 -20.66 -18.05 -23.68
C GLY A 103 -21.62 -16.87 -23.89
N ASN A 104 -22.53 -17.04 -24.84
CA ASN A 104 -23.51 -16.00 -25.25
C ASN A 104 -24.79 -16.01 -24.40
N ASP A 105 -24.72 -16.49 -23.15
CA ASP A 105 -25.83 -16.47 -22.20
C ASP A 105 -25.59 -15.42 -21.10
N LEU A 106 -26.64 -14.66 -20.76
CA LEU A 106 -26.57 -13.57 -19.79
C LEU A 106 -26.28 -14.08 -18.37
N GLY A 107 -26.87 -15.22 -17.99
CA GLY A 107 -26.60 -15.85 -16.71
C GLY A 107 -25.14 -16.27 -16.57
N ASN A 108 -24.60 -16.90 -17.62
CA ASN A 108 -23.19 -17.29 -17.69
C ASN A 108 -22.23 -16.10 -17.61
N MET A 109 -22.61 -14.93 -18.13
CA MET A 109 -21.80 -13.71 -17.99
C MET A 109 -21.69 -13.27 -16.53
N ILE A 110 -22.83 -13.18 -15.82
CA ILE A 110 -22.83 -12.78 -14.41
C ILE A 110 -22.10 -13.83 -13.56
N PHE A 111 -22.36 -15.11 -13.83
CA PHE A 111 -21.65 -16.21 -13.18
C PHE A 111 -20.14 -16.08 -13.36
N SER A 112 -19.68 -15.81 -14.58
CA SER A 112 -18.27 -15.64 -14.92
C SER A 112 -17.65 -14.40 -14.26
N GLN A 113 -18.42 -13.31 -14.07
CA GLN A 113 -17.94 -12.18 -13.28
C GLN A 113 -17.74 -12.56 -11.81
N CYS A 114 -18.70 -13.24 -11.19
CA CYS A 114 -18.58 -13.69 -9.80
C CYS A 114 -17.39 -14.64 -9.62
N PHE A 115 -17.33 -15.71 -10.40
CA PHE A 115 -16.30 -16.74 -10.25
C PHE A 115 -14.94 -16.31 -10.78
N GLY A 116 -14.90 -15.69 -11.96
CA GLY A 116 -13.64 -15.31 -12.62
C GLY A 116 -12.88 -14.28 -11.79
N ARG A 117 -13.56 -13.25 -11.29
CA ARG A 117 -12.92 -12.19 -10.49
C ARG A 117 -12.51 -12.68 -9.10
N MET A 118 -13.34 -13.50 -8.43
CA MET A 118 -12.96 -14.11 -7.15
C MET A 118 -11.82 -15.12 -7.30
N SER A 119 -11.74 -15.83 -8.44
CA SER A 119 -10.61 -16.71 -8.76
C SER A 119 -9.33 -15.91 -8.93
N GLN A 120 -9.37 -14.80 -9.67
CA GLN A 120 -8.19 -13.91 -9.83
C GLN A 120 -7.72 -13.35 -8.48
N ALA A 121 -8.65 -12.84 -7.67
CA ALA A 121 -8.32 -12.30 -6.35
C ALA A 121 -7.76 -13.38 -5.40
N THR A 122 -8.26 -14.61 -5.48
CA THR A 122 -7.78 -15.74 -4.67
C THR A 122 -6.40 -16.21 -5.14
N ASP A 123 -6.21 -16.36 -6.45
CA ASP A 123 -4.94 -16.80 -7.05
C ASP A 123 -3.80 -15.84 -6.71
N VAL A 124 -4.01 -14.53 -6.88
CA VAL A 124 -2.99 -13.53 -6.55
C VAL A 124 -2.69 -13.51 -5.05
N SER A 125 -3.70 -13.70 -4.20
CA SER A 125 -3.49 -13.78 -2.74
C SER A 125 -2.60 -14.95 -2.37
N TRP A 126 -2.89 -16.16 -2.88
CA TRP A 126 -2.12 -17.36 -2.58
C TRP A 126 -0.67 -17.25 -3.05
N LYS A 127 -0.47 -16.76 -4.27
CA LYS A 127 0.85 -16.51 -4.84
C LYS A 127 1.65 -15.52 -4.00
N SER A 128 1.06 -14.38 -3.66
CA SER A 128 1.71 -13.39 -2.81
C SER A 128 2.05 -13.97 -1.44
N SER A 129 1.14 -14.68 -0.80
CA SER A 129 1.39 -15.32 0.50
C SER A 129 2.50 -16.37 0.44
N SER A 130 2.59 -17.17 -0.63
CA SER A 130 3.65 -18.18 -0.80
C SER A 130 5.07 -17.60 -0.81
N LEU A 131 5.20 -16.32 -1.20
CA LEU A 131 6.46 -15.58 -1.20
C LEU A 131 6.60 -14.62 -0.01
N GLY A 132 5.67 -14.63 0.96
CA GLY A 132 5.63 -13.65 2.05
C GLY A 132 5.40 -12.21 1.58
N GLY A 133 4.86 -12.03 0.38
CA GLY A 133 4.56 -10.75 -0.24
C GLY A 133 3.10 -10.33 -0.10
N VAL A 134 2.75 -9.25 -0.78
CA VAL A 134 1.38 -8.74 -0.93
C VAL A 134 1.01 -8.66 -2.41
N PRO A 135 -0.29 -8.78 -2.77
CA PRO A 135 -0.72 -8.59 -4.15
C PRO A 135 -0.37 -7.20 -4.67
N LEU A 136 0.23 -7.15 -5.86
CA LEU A 136 0.42 -5.91 -6.63
C LEU A 136 -0.66 -5.86 -7.72
N ILE A 137 -1.65 -4.99 -7.54
CA ILE A 137 -2.80 -4.88 -8.43
C ILE A 137 -2.94 -3.40 -8.81
N ASP A 138 -2.66 -3.09 -10.07
CA ASP A 138 -2.72 -1.72 -10.60
C ASP A 138 -4.04 -1.43 -11.34
N ALA A 139 -4.78 -2.48 -11.72
CA ALA A 139 -6.07 -2.34 -12.39
C ALA A 139 -7.18 -2.00 -11.37
N PRO A 140 -7.84 -0.83 -11.45
CA PRO A 140 -8.82 -0.39 -10.43
C PRO A 140 -9.98 -1.37 -10.24
N THR A 141 -10.50 -1.92 -11.34
CA THR A 141 -11.54 -2.96 -11.30
C THR A 141 -11.09 -4.20 -10.52
N SER A 142 -9.88 -4.70 -10.79
CA SER A 142 -9.34 -5.87 -10.09
C SER A 142 -9.04 -5.56 -8.62
N TRP A 143 -8.62 -4.34 -8.31
CA TRP A 143 -8.42 -3.87 -6.93
C TRP A 143 -9.72 -3.89 -6.14
N GLN A 144 -10.82 -3.42 -6.73
CA GLN A 144 -12.13 -3.45 -6.09
C GLN A 144 -12.59 -4.88 -5.79
N TYR A 145 -12.43 -5.80 -6.74
CA TYR A 145 -12.73 -7.21 -6.53
C TYR A 145 -11.85 -7.88 -5.47
N TYR A 146 -10.58 -7.48 -5.38
CA TYR A 146 -9.68 -7.92 -4.32
C TYR A 146 -10.15 -7.43 -2.94
N ASN A 147 -10.56 -6.16 -2.81
CA ASN A 147 -11.14 -5.62 -1.58
C ASN A 147 -12.41 -6.36 -1.17
N TRP A 148 -13.31 -6.66 -2.11
CA TRP A 148 -14.50 -7.47 -1.83
C TRP A 148 -14.14 -8.89 -1.38
N SER A 149 -13.16 -9.53 -2.03
CA SER A 149 -12.64 -10.83 -1.59
C SER A 149 -12.08 -10.79 -0.15
N LEU A 150 -11.41 -9.70 0.24
CA LEU A 150 -10.95 -9.49 1.61
C LEU A 150 -12.12 -9.30 2.59
N GLU A 151 -13.14 -8.53 2.22
CA GLU A 151 -14.37 -8.38 3.02
C GLU A 151 -15.02 -9.74 3.29
N TYR A 152 -15.22 -10.54 2.26
CA TYR A 152 -15.86 -11.85 2.38
C TYR A 152 -15.00 -12.86 3.17
N SER A 153 -13.68 -12.66 3.17
CA SER A 153 -12.78 -13.46 4.02
C SER A 153 -12.89 -13.03 5.49
N ALA A 154 -12.90 -11.72 5.74
CA ALA A 154 -13.00 -11.12 7.06
C ALA A 154 -14.33 -11.41 7.78
N GLU A 155 -15.43 -11.50 7.05
CA GLU A 155 -16.74 -11.89 7.59
C GLU A 155 -16.79 -13.37 8.01
N ARG A 156 -16.00 -14.22 7.35
CA ARG A 156 -15.92 -15.66 7.66
C ARG A 156 -14.91 -15.98 8.75
N ASP A 157 -13.81 -15.24 8.79
CA ASP A 157 -12.72 -15.42 9.75
C ASP A 157 -12.34 -14.08 10.37
N ALA A 158 -13.03 -13.75 11.47
CA ALA A 158 -12.81 -12.50 12.21
C ALA A 158 -11.43 -12.44 12.90
N THR A 159 -10.63 -13.51 12.84
CA THR A 159 -9.35 -13.57 13.57
C THR A 159 -8.23 -12.78 12.92
N ASN A 160 -8.36 -12.36 11.64
CA ASN A 160 -7.32 -11.57 10.97
C ASN A 160 -7.85 -10.56 9.94
N ASN A 161 -8.53 -9.52 10.42
CA ASN A 161 -9.06 -8.44 9.55
C ASN A 161 -8.07 -7.28 9.34
N VAL A 162 -6.90 -7.32 9.99
CA VAL A 162 -5.88 -6.25 9.90
C VAL A 162 -5.50 -5.91 8.45
N PRO A 163 -5.25 -6.88 7.54
CA PRO A 163 -4.92 -6.57 6.15
C PRO A 163 -6.02 -5.78 5.42
N LEU A 164 -7.30 -6.11 5.67
CA LEU A 164 -8.43 -5.39 5.08
C LEU A 164 -8.52 -3.96 5.61
N HIS A 165 -8.31 -3.77 6.92
CA HIS A 165 -8.31 -2.44 7.53
C HIS A 165 -7.15 -1.58 7.04
N ILE A 166 -5.96 -2.14 6.84
CA ILE A 166 -4.82 -1.43 6.25
C ILE A 166 -5.13 -1.07 4.80
N SER A 167 -5.64 -2.00 3.98
CA SER A 167 -6.00 -1.75 2.58
C SER A 167 -6.99 -0.59 2.44
N LYS A 168 -8.13 -0.67 3.13
CA LYS A 168 -9.18 0.36 3.10
C LYS A 168 -8.72 1.68 3.71
N GLY A 169 -7.94 1.63 4.79
CA GLY A 169 -7.39 2.81 5.44
C GLY A 169 -6.44 3.57 4.52
N MET A 170 -5.49 2.86 3.91
CA MET A 170 -4.54 3.45 2.95
C MET A 170 -5.24 4.02 1.71
N GLN A 171 -6.22 3.29 1.16
CA GLN A 171 -7.01 3.79 0.02
C GLN A 171 -7.72 5.10 0.38
N ARG A 172 -8.41 5.16 1.52
CA ARG A 172 -9.08 6.37 1.98
C ARG A 172 -8.08 7.53 2.13
N LEU A 173 -6.95 7.30 2.77
CA LEU A 173 -5.92 8.34 2.96
C LEU A 173 -5.36 8.85 1.63
N ALA A 174 -5.13 7.96 0.66
CA ALA A 174 -4.69 8.33 -0.68
C ALA A 174 -5.75 9.12 -1.47
N GLU A 175 -7.03 8.97 -1.15
CA GLU A 175 -8.13 9.73 -1.77
C GLU A 175 -8.41 11.07 -1.05
N THR A 176 -8.17 11.15 0.26
CA THR A 176 -8.51 12.32 1.10
C THR A 176 -7.29 13.10 1.61
N ASP A 177 -6.75 12.71 2.75
CA ASP A 177 -5.94 13.57 3.62
C ASP A 177 -4.43 13.45 3.33
N MET A 178 -4.02 12.42 2.58
CA MET A 178 -2.63 12.10 2.26
C MET A 178 -2.49 11.62 0.80
N GLN A 179 -3.03 12.39 -0.16
CA GLN A 179 -3.01 12.04 -1.59
C GLN A 179 -1.62 11.75 -2.17
N TRP A 180 -0.57 12.32 -1.57
CA TRP A 180 0.81 12.05 -1.94
C TRP A 180 1.22 10.58 -1.72
N LEU A 181 0.58 9.84 -0.79
CA LEU A 181 0.80 8.41 -0.57
C LEU A 181 0.46 7.57 -1.80
N GLY A 182 -0.58 7.98 -2.55
CA GLY A 182 -0.98 7.33 -3.79
C GLY A 182 -0.06 7.66 -4.97
N ASN A 183 0.86 8.61 -4.82
CA ASN A 183 1.66 9.18 -5.91
C ASN A 183 3.17 9.07 -5.66
N ILE A 184 3.62 8.09 -4.86
CA ILE A 184 5.05 7.87 -4.59
C ILE A 184 5.73 7.32 -5.87
N PRO A 185 6.76 7.99 -6.41
CA PRO A 185 7.43 7.53 -7.63
C PRO A 185 8.10 6.16 -7.46
N PRO A 186 8.16 5.31 -8.51
CA PRO A 186 8.82 4.00 -8.43
C PRO A 186 10.29 4.06 -7.97
N ASP A 187 11.04 5.09 -8.37
CA ASP A 187 12.44 5.27 -7.96
C ASP A 187 12.56 5.51 -6.45
N ALA A 188 11.61 6.24 -5.86
CA ALA A 188 11.54 6.44 -4.42
C ALA A 188 11.30 5.11 -3.67
N LEU A 189 10.43 4.24 -4.19
CA LEU A 189 10.19 2.92 -3.63
C LEU A 189 11.43 2.02 -3.71
N ILE A 190 12.20 2.12 -4.79
CA ILE A 190 13.49 1.42 -4.95
C ILE A 190 14.49 1.94 -3.92
N ASP A 191 14.58 3.24 -3.71
CA ASP A 191 15.48 3.83 -2.72
C ASP A 191 15.08 3.44 -1.30
N ILE A 192 13.79 3.49 -0.95
CA ILE A 192 13.27 2.97 0.32
C ILE A 192 13.68 1.51 0.54
N ARG A 193 13.57 0.68 -0.50
CA ARG A 193 14.00 -0.72 -0.44
C ARG A 193 15.50 -0.86 -0.18
N LYS A 194 16.32 -0.08 -0.88
CA LYS A 194 17.79 -0.10 -0.75
C LYS A 194 18.26 0.37 0.62
N GLN A 195 17.57 1.33 1.23
CA GLN A 195 17.87 1.81 2.58
C GLN A 195 17.36 0.84 3.68
N GLY A 196 16.54 -0.16 3.34
CA GLY A 196 16.01 -1.13 4.30
C GLY A 196 14.86 -0.59 5.17
N ALA A 197 14.22 0.50 4.78
CA ALA A 197 13.20 1.18 5.57
C ALA A 197 11.79 0.56 5.50
N LEU A 198 11.58 -0.49 4.68
CA LEU A 198 10.25 -1.07 4.46
C LEU A 198 9.63 -1.68 5.73
N ASP A 199 10.43 -2.31 6.59
CA ASP A 199 9.90 -2.91 7.81
C ASP A 199 9.48 -1.83 8.83
N GLU A 200 10.24 -0.75 8.91
CA GLU A 200 9.88 0.44 9.70
C GLU A 200 8.60 1.10 9.17
N ILE A 201 8.46 1.24 7.83
CA ILE A 201 7.21 1.73 7.21
C ILE A 201 6.05 0.80 7.55
N ARG A 202 6.20 -0.52 7.40
CA ARG A 202 5.14 -1.48 7.71
C ARG A 202 4.71 -1.36 9.18
N SER A 203 5.68 -1.32 10.10
CA SER A 203 5.43 -1.14 11.52
C SER A 203 4.71 0.17 11.82
N MET A 204 5.13 1.27 11.18
CA MET A 204 4.50 2.58 11.32
C MET A 204 3.03 2.54 10.88
N LEU A 205 2.74 1.93 9.73
CA LEU A 205 1.37 1.83 9.21
C LEU A 205 0.48 0.90 10.05
N SER A 206 1.00 -0.24 10.50
CA SER A 206 0.19 -1.26 11.17
C SER A 206 0.01 -1.06 12.68
N ASN A 207 0.80 -0.19 13.31
CA ASN A 207 0.81 -0.04 14.77
C ASN A 207 -0.58 0.33 15.32
N GLY A 208 -1.12 -0.53 16.19
CA GLY A 208 -2.40 -0.32 16.87
C GLY A 208 -3.64 -0.51 15.99
N VAL A 209 -3.48 -0.92 14.72
CA VAL A 209 -4.62 -1.26 13.84
C VAL A 209 -5.30 -2.54 14.32
N ASP A 210 -4.53 -3.51 14.82
CA ASP A 210 -5.00 -4.75 15.44
C ASP A 210 -5.95 -4.50 16.62
N GLN A 211 -5.66 -3.47 17.42
CA GLN A 211 -6.50 -3.06 18.55
C GLN A 211 -7.83 -2.47 18.07
N VAL A 212 -7.79 -1.62 17.03
CA VAL A 212 -9.01 -1.07 16.41
C VAL A 212 -9.89 -2.18 15.85
N VAL A 213 -9.28 -3.12 15.13
CA VAL A 213 -9.94 -4.32 14.59
C VAL A 213 -10.59 -5.12 15.70
N SER A 214 -9.88 -5.37 16.80
CA SER A 214 -10.37 -6.18 17.91
C SER A 214 -11.55 -5.52 18.64
N ILE A 215 -11.62 -4.19 18.67
CA ILE A 215 -12.72 -3.44 19.31
C ILE A 215 -13.95 -3.39 18.39
N ASN A 216 -13.76 -3.08 17.11
CA ASN A 216 -14.85 -3.01 16.14
C ASN A 216 -14.37 -3.38 14.72
N PRO A 217 -14.54 -4.65 14.32
CA PRO A 217 -14.11 -5.17 13.02
C PRO A 217 -14.77 -4.49 11.81
N GLY A 218 -15.86 -3.74 11.98
CA GLY A 218 -16.51 -3.00 10.89
C GLY A 218 -16.05 -1.56 10.74
N ASN A 219 -15.23 -1.04 11.66
CA ASN A 219 -14.92 0.38 11.73
C ASN A 219 -13.65 0.77 10.96
N PHE A 220 -13.75 0.73 9.63
CA PHE A 220 -12.65 1.11 8.74
C PHE A 220 -12.23 2.59 8.88
N PHE A 221 -13.15 3.48 9.24
CA PHE A 221 -12.84 4.89 9.48
C PHE A 221 -11.83 5.06 10.62
N ARG A 222 -12.04 4.37 11.73
CA ARG A 222 -11.09 4.40 12.86
C ARG A 222 -9.73 3.83 12.52
N SER A 223 -9.66 2.83 11.64
CA SER A 223 -8.36 2.34 11.16
C SER A 223 -7.67 3.35 10.27
N ALA A 224 -8.41 4.05 9.40
CA ALA A 224 -7.84 5.13 8.60
C ALA A 224 -7.31 6.27 9.49
N ASP A 225 -8.09 6.72 10.48
CA ASP A 225 -7.67 7.72 11.47
C ASP A 225 -6.41 7.26 12.20
N LYS A 226 -6.35 6.00 12.61
CA LYS A 226 -5.18 5.45 13.32
C LYS A 226 -3.93 5.42 12.45
N ILE A 227 -4.06 5.05 11.17
CA ILE A 227 -2.96 5.05 10.21
C ILE A 227 -2.49 6.49 9.96
N TYR A 228 -3.42 7.44 9.82
CA TYR A 228 -3.13 8.87 9.70
C TYR A 228 -2.33 9.36 10.91
N ASP A 229 -2.81 9.09 12.12
CA ASP A 229 -2.15 9.50 13.37
C ASP A 229 -0.74 8.93 13.46
N ASN A 230 -0.55 7.66 13.08
CA ASN A 230 0.77 7.05 13.09
C ASN A 230 1.74 7.76 12.13
N LEU A 231 1.29 8.10 10.92
CA LEU A 231 2.10 8.82 9.93
C LEU A 231 2.39 10.25 10.38
N GLU A 232 1.40 10.98 10.87
CA GLU A 232 1.55 12.36 11.30
C GLU A 232 2.45 12.46 12.54
N ASN A 233 2.33 11.53 13.48
CA ASN A 233 3.23 11.43 14.63
C ASN A 233 4.66 11.14 14.17
N ALA A 234 4.86 10.17 13.26
CA ALA A 234 6.20 9.86 12.74
C ALA A 234 6.84 11.06 12.02
N PHE A 235 6.07 11.82 11.23
CA PHE A 235 6.55 13.04 10.59
C PHE A 235 6.81 14.17 11.58
N SER A 236 5.96 14.34 12.57
CA SER A 236 6.14 15.34 13.63
C SER A 236 7.39 15.06 14.46
N GLU A 237 7.62 13.80 14.83
CA GLU A 237 8.83 13.36 15.51
C GLU A 237 10.07 13.55 14.63
N HIS A 238 9.99 13.19 13.35
CA HIS A 238 11.07 13.42 12.39
C HIS A 238 11.41 14.91 12.29
N GLN A 239 10.41 15.78 12.15
CA GLN A 239 10.61 17.22 12.08
C GLN A 239 11.15 17.79 13.41
N ALA A 240 10.73 17.27 14.56
CA ALA A 240 11.27 17.64 15.86
C ALA A 240 12.74 17.28 15.97
N LYS A 241 13.15 16.09 15.51
CA LYS A 241 14.57 15.68 15.45
C LYS A 241 15.40 16.59 14.54
N ILE A 242 14.86 16.99 13.38
CA ILE A 242 15.51 17.97 12.50
C ILE A 242 15.65 19.33 13.21
N LYS A 243 14.59 19.81 13.87
CA LYS A 243 14.61 21.07 14.62
C LYS A 243 15.64 21.03 15.75
N ASP A 244 15.71 19.93 16.50
CA ASP A 244 16.68 19.77 17.58
C ASP A 244 18.12 19.78 17.05
N LEU A 245 18.39 19.05 15.97
CA LEU A 245 19.70 19.07 15.28
C LEU A 245 20.07 20.48 14.77
N THR A 246 19.10 21.24 14.27
CA THR A 246 19.31 22.61 13.80
C THR A 246 19.52 23.59 14.96
N ALA A 247 18.76 23.43 16.03
CA ALA A 247 18.76 24.29 17.21
C ALA A 247 20.06 24.18 18.01
N LYS A 248 20.82 23.08 17.84
CA LYS A 248 22.16 22.95 18.41
C LYS A 248 23.07 24.14 18.03
N LYS A 249 22.84 24.89 16.93
CA LYS A 249 23.51 26.18 16.60
C LYS A 249 25.03 26.18 16.78
N TRP A 250 25.71 25.11 16.36
CA TRP A 250 27.16 25.00 16.54
C TRP A 250 27.88 25.95 15.58
N LYS A 251 28.57 26.94 16.14
CA LYS A 251 29.41 27.86 15.38
C LYS A 251 30.85 27.34 15.36
N PHE A 252 31.40 27.13 14.17
CA PHE A 252 32.82 26.85 13.97
C PHE A 252 33.44 27.92 13.09
N ALA A 253 34.52 28.55 13.56
CA ALA A 253 35.21 29.64 12.85
C ALA A 253 34.24 30.75 12.33
N GLY A 254 33.21 31.09 13.12
CA GLY A 254 32.22 32.11 12.76
C GLY A 254 31.11 31.65 11.80
N ARG A 255 31.06 30.36 11.40
CA ARG A 255 30.01 29.80 10.54
C ARG A 255 29.14 28.79 11.28
N ASP A 256 27.83 28.85 11.04
CA ASP A 256 26.83 28.00 11.69
C ASP A 256 26.71 26.64 10.98
N ILE A 257 27.20 25.57 11.63
CA ILE A 257 27.13 24.20 11.14
C ILE A 257 25.69 23.65 11.20
N GLY A 258 24.86 24.15 12.12
CA GLY A 258 23.46 23.72 12.27
C GLY A 258 22.62 23.99 11.02
N SER A 259 22.97 25.05 10.26
CA SER A 259 22.33 25.39 9.00
C SER A 259 22.58 24.40 7.85
N TRP A 260 23.59 23.54 7.96
CA TRP A 260 23.98 22.58 6.92
C TRP A 260 23.30 21.21 7.06
N VAL A 261 22.80 20.88 8.25
CA VAL A 261 22.05 19.64 8.51
C VAL A 261 20.63 19.70 7.89
N VAL A 262 20.08 20.90 7.71
CA VAL A 262 18.73 21.14 7.18
C VAL A 262 18.62 20.95 5.67
N ALA A 263 19.73 21.09 4.95
CA ALA A 263 19.72 21.09 3.49
C ALA A 263 19.78 19.68 2.89
N GLY A 264 19.00 18.72 3.40
CA GLY A 264 18.57 17.47 2.75
C GLY A 264 19.46 16.78 1.70
N SER A 265 20.79 16.83 1.81
CA SER A 265 21.67 16.39 0.73
C SER A 265 23.01 15.92 1.25
N ILE A 266 23.51 14.92 0.57
CA ILE A 266 24.78 14.21 0.74
C ILE A 266 26.01 15.15 0.66
N GLU A 267 25.83 16.46 0.45
CA GLU A 267 26.88 17.43 0.09
C GLU A 267 27.71 17.99 1.26
N VAL A 268 27.24 17.88 2.51
CA VAL A 268 27.91 18.47 3.68
C VAL A 268 29.34 17.93 3.90
N ALA A 269 29.62 16.72 3.43
CA ALA A 269 30.93 16.09 3.57
C ALA A 269 32.03 16.71 2.68
N ALA A 270 31.70 17.22 1.50
CA ALA A 270 32.69 17.69 0.53
C ALA A 270 33.34 19.02 0.97
N ALA A 271 32.58 19.91 1.61
CA ALA A 271 33.07 21.21 2.06
C ALA A 271 33.95 21.13 3.33
N VAL A 272 33.74 20.12 4.19
CA VAL A 272 34.50 19.95 5.44
C VAL A 272 35.75 19.09 5.24
N MET A 273 35.72 18.10 4.35
CA MET A 273 36.86 17.21 4.09
C MET A 273 37.68 17.59 2.84
N GLY A 274 37.21 18.50 1.99
CA GLY A 274 37.82 18.82 0.69
C GLY A 274 38.76 20.01 0.63
N THR A 275 38.95 20.77 1.72
CA THR A 275 39.85 21.94 1.71
C THR A 275 40.86 21.92 2.86
N PRO A 276 42.18 21.95 2.56
CA PRO A 276 43.25 22.12 3.55
C PRO A 276 43.33 23.57 4.10
N ALA A 277 42.20 24.27 4.18
CA ALA A 277 42.13 25.68 4.56
C ALA A 277 41.98 25.92 6.07
N LEU A 278 42.22 24.90 6.92
CA LEU A 278 42.22 25.03 8.38
C LEU A 278 43.62 25.36 8.93
N GLY A 279 44.38 26.16 8.19
CA GLY A 279 45.71 26.62 8.61
C GLY A 279 45.73 27.86 9.50
N LEU A 280 44.65 28.64 9.65
CA LEU A 280 44.77 30.01 10.22
C LEU A 280 43.57 30.51 11.05
N ALA A 281 43.11 29.76 12.06
CA ALA A 281 42.20 30.31 13.07
C ALA A 281 42.57 29.83 14.49
N SER A 282 43.80 30.16 14.90
CA SER A 282 44.36 29.83 16.21
C SER A 282 44.20 30.93 17.26
N PHE A 283 43.31 31.91 17.10
CA PHE A 283 43.16 32.97 18.10
C PHE A 283 41.71 33.29 18.47
N ALA A 284 41.49 33.29 19.78
CA ALA A 284 40.32 33.78 20.52
C ALA A 284 39.08 32.87 20.64
N VAL A 285 39.21 31.73 21.31
CA VAL A 285 38.10 31.17 22.10
C VAL A 285 38.62 30.73 23.47
N SER A 286 38.96 31.70 24.30
CA SER A 286 39.01 31.52 25.75
C SER A 286 37.83 32.27 26.34
N GLN A 287 36.99 31.55 27.11
CA GLN A 287 35.87 32.05 27.94
C GLN A 287 34.45 31.90 27.39
N ILE A 288 34.10 30.71 26.90
CA ILE A 288 32.73 30.20 27.03
C ILE A 288 32.83 28.78 27.59
N THR A 289 32.25 28.56 28.77
CA THR A 289 32.40 27.34 29.59
C THR A 289 31.78 26.08 28.97
N ASP A 290 31.00 26.22 27.90
CA ASP A 290 30.36 25.12 27.14
C ASP A 290 30.90 24.97 25.70
N ALA A 291 32.00 25.65 25.35
CA ALA A 291 32.59 25.49 24.02
C ALA A 291 33.29 24.12 23.91
N PRO A 292 33.02 23.32 22.85
CA PRO A 292 33.68 22.04 22.66
C PRO A 292 35.20 22.21 22.53
N LYS A 293 35.97 21.28 23.09
CA LYS A 293 37.44 21.34 22.94
C LYS A 293 37.76 21.17 21.46
N LEU A 294 38.71 21.95 20.94
CA LEU A 294 39.16 21.91 19.53
C LEU A 294 39.46 20.49 19.02
N LYS A 295 39.92 19.60 19.89
CA LYS A 295 40.20 18.18 19.59
C LYS A 295 38.96 17.29 19.42
N ASP A 296 37.81 17.69 19.95
CA ASP A 296 36.57 16.91 19.93
C ASP A 296 35.72 17.25 18.68
N ILE A 297 36.07 18.32 17.97
CA ILE A 297 35.37 18.85 16.79
C ILE A 297 35.27 17.83 15.63
N PRO A 298 36.33 17.10 15.26
CA PRO A 298 36.23 16.10 14.19
C PRO A 298 35.24 14.97 14.53
N LYS A 299 35.24 14.54 15.80
CA LYS A 299 34.32 13.50 16.28
C LYS A 299 32.88 14.00 16.28
N MET A 300 32.66 15.21 16.79
CA MET A 300 31.36 15.88 16.80
C MET A 300 30.77 16.08 15.40
N ALA A 301 31.59 16.47 14.42
CA ALA A 301 31.17 16.58 13.03
C ALA A 301 30.83 15.20 12.42
N ALA A 302 31.59 14.16 12.77
CA ALA A 302 31.31 12.79 12.33
C ALA A 302 30.02 12.23 12.94
N ASP A 303 29.78 12.49 14.23
CA ASP A 303 28.58 12.07 14.96
C ASP A 303 27.33 12.78 14.40
N LEU A 304 27.40 14.10 14.17
CA LEU A 304 26.31 14.84 13.51
C LEU A 304 26.04 14.35 12.09
N LYS A 305 27.09 14.06 11.31
CA LYS A 305 26.95 13.49 9.98
C LYS A 305 26.24 12.13 10.03
N LYS A 306 26.58 11.32 11.02
CA LYS A 306 25.97 10.01 11.23
C LYS A 306 24.50 10.15 11.63
N GLU A 307 24.18 10.98 12.61
CA GLU A 307 22.80 11.25 13.07
C GLU A 307 21.92 11.80 11.93
N GLY A 308 22.42 12.77 11.16
CA GLY A 308 21.72 13.31 10.00
C GLY A 308 21.51 12.28 8.89
N ALA A 309 22.52 11.44 8.62
CA ALA A 309 22.41 10.38 7.63
C ALA A 309 21.40 9.31 8.06
N GLU A 310 21.40 8.88 9.32
CA GLU A 310 20.43 7.94 9.88
C GLU A 310 19.02 8.52 9.83
N LEU A 311 18.84 9.78 10.22
CA LEU A 311 17.55 10.47 10.18
C LEU A 311 17.00 10.58 8.75
N SER A 312 17.84 10.93 7.78
CA SER A 312 17.46 11.02 6.36
C SER A 312 17.05 9.68 5.74
N LYS A 313 17.57 8.57 6.27
CA LYS A 313 17.33 7.20 5.82
C LYS A 313 16.19 6.49 6.57
N SER A 314 15.67 7.10 7.63
CA SER A 314 14.50 6.57 8.34
C SER A 314 13.28 6.49 7.43
N ALA A 315 12.33 5.62 7.75
CA ALA A 315 11.05 5.52 7.06
C ALA A 315 10.36 6.89 6.93
N ALA A 316 10.31 7.64 8.04
CA ALA A 316 9.73 8.97 8.07
C ALA A 316 10.50 9.94 7.18
N GLY A 317 11.84 9.92 7.20
CA GLY A 317 12.66 10.82 6.39
C GLY A 317 12.52 10.56 4.88
N LEU A 318 12.49 9.30 4.47
CA LEU A 318 12.32 8.92 3.07
C LEU A 318 10.92 9.26 2.56
N LEU A 319 9.87 8.95 3.33
CA LEU A 319 8.50 9.33 2.96
C LEU A 319 8.32 10.85 2.95
N PHE A 320 8.90 11.56 3.91
CA PHE A 320 8.80 13.02 4.02
C PHE A 320 9.44 13.75 2.83
N GLN A 321 10.54 13.23 2.26
CA GLN A 321 11.15 13.78 1.04
C GLN A 321 10.22 13.76 -0.18
N HIS A 322 9.23 12.86 -0.17
CA HIS A 322 8.27 12.68 -1.26
C HIS A 322 6.87 13.23 -0.95
N ARG A 323 6.69 13.82 0.24
CA ARG A 323 5.52 14.63 0.58
C ARG A 323 5.62 15.97 -0.17
N ARG A 324 5.12 16.01 -1.41
CA ARG A 324 4.91 17.25 -2.18
C ARG A 324 3.44 17.63 -2.18
#